data_AF-A0AAG5CT91-F1
#
_entry.id   AF-A0AAG5CT91-F1
#
_cell.length_a   1.000
_cell.length_b   1.000
_cell.length_c   1.000
_cell.angle_alpha   90.00
_cell.angle_beta   90.00
_cell.angle_gamma   90.00
#
_symmetry.space_group_name_H-M   'P 1'
#
loop_
_entity.id
_entity.type
_entity.pdbx_description
1 polymer ?
#
loop_
_entity_poly.entity_id
_entity_poly.type
_entity_poly.pdbx_seq_one_letter_code
_entity_poly.pdbx_strand_id
1 'polypeptide(L)'
;MPHMTKSFYSYVMDNKEVVKTLSLLSSCIRNIKPELSQFVAKWKPYHFLWKNDKTARELLECSLLDFESTLRCLGELDANLLVEPEMQYFGQSVALSTEKLKFGLAIEIKSFTHKIGQAMKKKYKREMDYVYAVINEMDRKLDRQIRDLD
;
A
#
# COMPACT_ATOMS: atom_id res chain seq x y z
N MET A 1 12.60 -61.69 -20.76
CA MET A 1 11.88 -60.86 -19.77
C MET A 1 10.69 -60.24 -20.49
N PRO A 2 9.47 -60.26 -19.93
CA PRO A 2 8.30 -59.73 -20.63
C PRO A 2 8.45 -58.21 -20.77
N HIS A 3 8.30 -57.73 -21.99
CA HIS A 3 8.23 -56.30 -22.27
C HIS A 3 7.04 -55.73 -21.47
N MET A 4 7.30 -54.87 -20.50
CA MET A 4 6.24 -54.08 -19.88
C MET A 4 5.59 -53.26 -21.00
N THR A 5 4.40 -53.68 -21.40
CA THR A 5 3.53 -52.91 -22.26
C THR A 5 3.32 -51.56 -21.57
N LYS A 6 3.75 -50.48 -22.23
CA LYS A 6 3.54 -49.11 -21.77
C LYS A 6 2.11 -48.99 -21.26
N SER A 7 1.94 -48.42 -20.07
CA SER A 7 0.61 -48.23 -19.49
C SER A 7 -0.24 -47.40 -20.45
N PHE A 8 -1.56 -47.55 -20.37
CA PHE A 8 -2.49 -46.76 -21.20
C PHE A 8 -2.22 -45.25 -21.08
N TYR A 9 -1.85 -44.79 -19.88
CA TYR A 9 -1.39 -43.43 -19.62
C TYR A 9 -0.17 -43.03 -20.49
N SER A 10 0.84 -43.89 -20.60
CA SER A 10 2.02 -43.61 -21.44
C SER A 10 1.66 -43.53 -22.92
N TYR A 11 0.73 -44.35 -23.40
CA TYR A 11 0.24 -44.25 -24.79
C TYR A 11 -0.49 -42.93 -25.07
N VAL A 12 -1.27 -42.44 -24.11
CA VAL A 12 -1.97 -41.15 -24.22
C VAL A 12 -0.98 -39.98 -24.16
N MET A 13 0.02 -40.04 -23.27
CA MET A 13 1.03 -38.99 -23.15
C MET A 13 1.96 -38.90 -24.37
N ASP A 14 2.26 -40.04 -25.01
CA ASP A 14 3.05 -40.10 -26.23
C ASP A 14 2.22 -39.80 -27.50
N ASN A 15 0.90 -39.64 -27.37
CA ASN A 15 0.02 -39.35 -28.49
C ASN A 15 0.35 -37.97 -29.09
N LYS A 16 0.66 -37.94 -30.38
CA LYS A 16 1.08 -36.72 -31.09
C LYS A 16 0.05 -35.58 -30.97
N GLU A 17 -1.24 -35.87 -31.02
CA GLU A 17 -2.28 -34.85 -30.91
C GLU A 17 -2.38 -34.28 -29.49
N VAL A 18 -2.19 -35.12 -28.47
CA VAL A 18 -2.12 -34.69 -27.07
C VAL A 18 -0.92 -33.76 -26.86
N VAL A 19 0.27 -34.16 -27.34
CA VAL A 19 1.49 -33.35 -27.21
C VAL A 19 1.37 -32.03 -27.98
N LYS A 20 0.83 -32.05 -29.21
CA LYS A 20 0.57 -30.82 -29.98
C LYS A 20 -0.40 -29.88 -29.27
N THR A 21 -1.50 -30.41 -28.74
CA THR A 21 -2.51 -29.61 -28.03
C THR A 21 -1.92 -28.99 -26.77
N LEU A 22 -1.11 -29.74 -26.01
CA LEU A 22 -0.40 -29.22 -24.84
C LEU A 22 0.58 -28.11 -25.21
N SER A 23 1.30 -28.27 -26.32
CA SER A 23 2.22 -27.24 -26.83
C SER A 23 1.48 -25.96 -27.25
N LEU A 24 0.34 -26.12 -27.93
CA LEU A 24 -0.52 -25.01 -28.34
C LEU A 24 -1.06 -24.27 -27.11
N LEU A 25 -1.60 -25.00 -26.13
CA LEU A 25 -2.10 -24.44 -24.87
C LEU A 25 -0.99 -23.68 -24.12
N SER A 26 0.19 -24.27 -24.03
CA SER A 26 1.37 -23.64 -23.41
C SER A 26 1.75 -22.34 -24.12
N SER A 27 1.58 -22.28 -25.45
CA SER A 27 1.80 -21.06 -26.22
C SER A 27 0.70 -20.01 -25.97
N CYS A 28 -0.57 -20.42 -25.86
CA CYS A 28 -1.69 -19.52 -25.58
C CYS A 28 -1.56 -18.81 -24.22
N ILE A 29 -1.05 -19.50 -23.19
CA ILE A 29 -0.88 -18.92 -21.85
C ILE A 29 0.43 -18.12 -21.68
N ARG A 30 1.34 -18.19 -22.66
CA ARG A 30 2.68 -17.60 -22.57
C ARG A 30 2.65 -16.10 -22.26
N ASN A 31 1.69 -15.38 -22.86
CA ASN A 31 1.54 -13.93 -22.72
C ASN A 31 0.77 -13.51 -21.47
N ILE A 32 0.01 -14.42 -20.86
CA ILE A 32 -0.76 -14.12 -19.63
C ILE A 32 0.20 -13.81 -18.46
N LYS A 33 1.33 -14.52 -18.38
CA LYS A 33 2.31 -14.34 -17.29
C LYS A 33 2.90 -12.91 -17.24
N PRO A 34 3.47 -12.35 -18.32
CA PRO A 34 3.97 -10.98 -18.29
C PRO A 34 2.87 -9.93 -18.05
N GLU A 35 1.67 -10.13 -18.60
CA GLU A 35 0.52 -9.23 -18.34
C GLU A 35 0.13 -9.23 -16.84
N LEU A 36 0.07 -10.40 -16.21
CA LEU A 36 -0.17 -10.52 -14.78
C LEU A 36 0.93 -9.87 -13.95
N SER A 37 2.20 -10.05 -14.32
CA SER A 37 3.31 -9.38 -13.65
C SER A 37 3.21 -7.86 -13.72
N GLN A 38 2.82 -7.29 -14.87
CA GLN A 38 2.58 -5.86 -15.01
C GLN A 38 1.39 -5.40 -14.19
N PHE A 39 0.30 -6.19 -14.16
CA PHE A 39 -0.86 -5.89 -13.32
C PHE A 39 -0.50 -5.87 -11.83
N VAL A 40 0.23 -6.87 -11.33
CA VAL A 40 0.70 -6.90 -9.93
C VAL A 40 1.60 -5.70 -9.63
N ALA A 41 2.45 -5.28 -10.57
CA ALA A 41 3.32 -4.13 -10.39
C ALA A 41 2.55 -2.81 -10.17
N LYS A 42 1.33 -2.67 -10.70
CA LYS A 42 0.47 -1.49 -10.45
C LYS A 42 0.11 -1.31 -8.97
N TRP A 43 0.05 -2.40 -8.22
CA TRP A 43 -0.32 -2.38 -6.80
C TRP A 43 0.88 -2.19 -5.87
N LYS A 44 2.11 -2.20 -6.42
CA LYS A 44 3.34 -2.01 -5.64
C LYS A 44 3.39 -0.70 -4.84
N PRO A 45 2.88 0.45 -5.32
CA PRO A 45 2.88 1.69 -4.53
C PRO A 45 2.12 1.59 -3.20
N TYR A 46 1.10 0.73 -3.10
CA TYR A 46 0.30 0.54 -1.90
C TYR A 46 1.01 -0.30 -0.82
N HIS A 47 2.17 -0.86 -1.14
CA HIS A 47 2.79 -1.88 -0.31
C HIS A 47 3.23 -1.42 1.08
N PHE A 48 3.52 -0.13 1.27
CA PHE A 48 3.86 0.40 2.58
C PHE A 48 2.65 0.45 3.53
N LEU A 49 1.42 0.49 3.00
CA LEU A 49 0.19 0.55 3.80
C LEU A 49 0.02 -0.72 4.63
N TRP A 50 0.13 -1.89 4.00
CA TRP A 50 -0.04 -3.17 4.68
C TRP A 50 1.22 -3.63 5.44
N LYS A 51 2.38 -3.01 5.20
CA LYS A 51 3.58 -3.26 6.00
C LYS A 51 3.57 -2.53 7.34
N ASN A 52 2.80 -1.44 7.46
CA ASN A 52 2.67 -0.64 8.69
C ASN A 52 4.03 -0.27 9.32
N ASP A 53 5.02 0.07 8.48
CA ASP A 53 6.43 0.15 8.91
C ASP A 53 6.71 1.26 9.94
N LYS A 54 5.90 2.34 9.98
CA LYS A 54 6.15 3.45 10.90
C LYS A 54 5.43 3.26 12.24
N THR A 55 6.19 3.09 13.31
CA THR A 55 5.71 3.13 14.68
C THR A 55 5.20 4.52 15.06
N ALA A 56 4.37 4.61 16.09
CA ALA A 56 3.89 5.91 16.60
C ALA A 56 5.03 6.82 17.07
N ARG A 57 6.19 6.26 17.43
CA ARG A 57 7.37 7.01 17.86
C ARG A 57 8.08 7.66 16.68
N GLU A 58 8.31 6.91 15.60
CA GLU A 58 8.92 7.43 14.36
C GLU A 58 8.04 8.50 13.70
N LEU A 59 6.71 8.37 13.82
CA LEU A 59 5.80 9.40 13.35
C LEU A 59 5.94 10.72 14.12
N LEU A 60 6.36 10.72 15.38
CA LEU A 60 6.58 11.97 16.13
C LEU A 60 7.87 12.70 15.70
N GLU A 61 8.82 11.99 15.10
CA GLU A 61 10.07 12.56 14.59
C GLU A 61 9.87 13.23 13.22
N CYS A 62 8.81 12.87 12.48
CA CYS A 62 8.47 13.45 11.19
C CYS A 62 8.22 14.97 11.26
N SER A 63 8.74 15.70 10.27
CA SER A 63 8.50 17.14 10.09
C SER A 63 7.12 17.42 9.47
N LEU A 64 6.72 18.69 9.44
CA LEU A 64 5.46 19.10 8.79
C LEU A 64 5.46 18.75 7.29
N LEU A 65 6.60 18.94 6.63
CA LEU A 65 6.82 18.59 5.23
C LEU A 65 6.70 17.08 4.98
N ASP A 66 7.20 16.25 5.91
CA ASP A 66 7.06 14.79 5.82
C ASP A 66 5.60 14.37 5.94
N PHE A 67 4.85 15.01 6.85
CA PHE A 67 3.43 14.75 6.99
C PHE A 67 2.64 15.19 5.76
N GLU A 68 2.90 16.39 5.24
CA GLU A 68 2.24 16.91 4.04
C GLU A 68 2.48 16.02 2.83
N SER A 69 3.74 15.66 2.57
CA SER A 69 4.11 14.76 1.46
C SER A 69 3.45 13.39 1.59
N THR A 70 3.40 12.83 2.80
CA THR A 70 2.74 11.55 3.04
C THR A 70 1.23 11.64 2.84
N LEU A 71 0.57 12.69 3.36
CA LEU A 71 -0.87 12.90 3.18
C LEU A 71 -1.25 13.12 1.72
N ARG A 72 -0.43 13.87 0.96
CA ARG A 72 -0.60 14.04 -0.48
C ARG A 72 -0.53 12.71 -1.21
N CYS A 73 0.50 11.91 -0.94
CA CYS A 73 0.66 10.57 -1.52
C CYS A 73 -0.55 9.66 -1.21
N LEU A 74 -1.06 9.67 0.03
CA LEU A 74 -2.25 8.90 0.40
C LEU A 74 -3.50 9.34 -0.37
N GLY A 75 -3.67 10.65 -0.56
CA GLY A 75 -4.77 11.19 -1.38
C GLY A 75 -4.67 10.78 -2.85
N GLU A 76 -3.47 10.78 -3.43
CA GLU A 76 -3.23 10.29 -4.79
C GLU A 76 -3.53 8.79 -4.92
N LEU A 77 -3.12 7.99 -3.94
CA LEU A 77 -3.43 6.55 -3.91
C LEU A 77 -4.93 6.27 -3.80
N ASP A 78 -5.67 7.03 -2.98
CA ASP A 78 -7.11 6.89 -2.85
C ASP A 78 -7.83 7.25 -4.16
N ALA A 79 -7.41 8.35 -4.80
CA ALA A 79 -7.94 8.76 -6.10
C ALA A 79 -7.66 7.71 -7.20
N ASN A 80 -6.46 7.13 -7.20
CA ASN A 80 -6.09 6.07 -8.13
C ASN A 80 -6.96 4.81 -7.93
N LEU A 81 -7.29 4.43 -6.69
CA LEU A 81 -8.20 3.31 -6.44
C LEU A 81 -9.59 3.52 -7.06
N LEU A 82 -10.12 4.74 -7.03
CA LEU A 82 -11.45 5.03 -7.54
C LEU A 82 -11.56 4.80 -9.05
N VAL A 83 -10.49 5.10 -9.80
CA VAL A 83 -10.48 4.98 -11.27
C VAL A 83 -10.07 3.60 -11.78
N GLU A 84 -9.47 2.74 -10.94
CA GLU A 84 -9.11 1.37 -11.35
C GLU A 84 -10.35 0.49 -11.60
N PRO A 85 -10.37 -0.29 -12.70
CA PRO A 85 -11.50 -1.16 -13.02
C PRO A 85 -11.66 -2.29 -12.00
N GLU A 86 -12.90 -2.70 -11.75
CA GLU A 86 -13.23 -3.79 -10.82
C GLU A 86 -12.93 -5.17 -11.40
N MET A 87 -12.97 -5.30 -12.73
CA MET A 87 -12.71 -6.56 -13.44
C MET A 87 -11.62 -6.33 -14.49
N GLN A 88 -10.62 -7.21 -14.49
CA GLN A 88 -9.54 -7.19 -15.46
C GLN A 88 -9.42 -8.56 -16.13
N TYR A 89 -9.29 -8.55 -17.45
CA TYR A 89 -9.23 -9.77 -18.26
C TYR A 89 -7.82 -9.96 -18.80
N PHE A 90 -7.30 -11.18 -18.68
CA PHE A 90 -5.98 -11.58 -19.18
C PHE A 90 -6.15 -12.67 -20.23
N GLY A 91 -5.67 -12.41 -21.44
CA GLY A 91 -6.02 -13.22 -22.61
C GLY A 91 -7.54 -13.32 -22.82
N GLN A 92 -8.02 -14.52 -23.15
CA GLN A 92 -9.46 -14.81 -23.36
C GLN A 92 -10.03 -15.80 -22.33
N SER A 93 -9.25 -16.14 -21.29
CA SER A 93 -9.57 -17.26 -20.40
C SER A 93 -9.48 -16.95 -18.91
N VAL A 94 -8.91 -15.80 -18.53
CA VAL A 94 -8.74 -15.43 -17.12
C VAL A 94 -9.38 -14.07 -16.87
N ALA A 95 -10.22 -14.01 -15.83
CA ALA A 95 -10.81 -12.78 -15.34
C ALA A 95 -10.49 -12.62 -13.86
N LEU A 96 -10.12 -11.41 -13.45
CA LEU A 96 -9.63 -11.08 -12.12
C LEU A 96 -10.47 -9.94 -11.56
N SER A 97 -11.09 -10.17 -10.41
CA SER A 97 -11.81 -9.13 -9.67
C SER A 97 -10.87 -8.45 -8.68
N THR A 98 -10.86 -7.13 -8.71
CA THR A 98 -10.07 -6.26 -7.82
C THR A 98 -10.89 -5.70 -6.67
N GLU A 99 -12.20 -5.98 -6.62
CA GLU A 99 -13.15 -5.39 -5.66
C GLU A 99 -12.67 -5.52 -4.20
N LYS A 100 -12.31 -6.74 -3.77
CA LYS A 100 -11.84 -6.99 -2.40
C LYS A 100 -10.49 -6.34 -2.10
N LEU A 101 -9.60 -6.29 -3.10
CA LEU A 101 -8.29 -5.66 -2.96
C LEU A 101 -8.45 -4.15 -2.82
N LYS A 102 -9.26 -3.51 -3.68
CA LYS A 102 -9.59 -2.09 -3.62
C LYS A 102 -10.22 -1.73 -2.29
N PHE A 103 -11.18 -2.53 -1.83
CA PHE A 103 -11.84 -2.33 -0.54
C PHE A 103 -10.86 -2.38 0.64
N GLY A 104 -9.99 -3.41 0.68
CA GLY A 104 -8.96 -3.53 1.71
C GLY A 104 -7.98 -2.35 1.69
N LEU A 105 -7.53 -1.94 0.50
CA LEU A 105 -6.63 -0.81 0.35
C LEU A 105 -7.26 0.52 0.78
N ALA A 106 -8.53 0.76 0.44
CA ALA A 106 -9.24 1.97 0.86
C ALA A 106 -9.36 2.06 2.39
N ILE A 107 -9.58 0.93 3.07
CA ILE A 107 -9.59 0.88 4.54
C ILE A 107 -8.20 1.21 5.10
N GLU A 108 -7.15 0.61 4.55
CA GLU A 108 -5.78 0.86 5.02
C GLU A 108 -5.34 2.31 4.79
N ILE A 109 -5.69 2.92 3.65
CA ILE A 109 -5.43 4.35 3.40
C ILE A 109 -6.12 5.22 4.46
N LYS A 110 -7.40 4.97 4.75
CA LYS A 110 -8.14 5.72 5.79
C LYS A 110 -7.53 5.54 7.17
N SER A 111 -7.19 4.30 7.53
CA SER A 111 -6.54 3.95 8.79
C SER A 111 -5.20 4.68 8.95
N PHE A 112 -4.35 4.64 7.92
CA PHE A 112 -3.03 5.26 7.94
C PHE A 112 -3.11 6.79 7.94
N THR A 113 -4.04 7.37 7.17
CA THR A 113 -4.34 8.81 7.20
C THR A 113 -4.74 9.27 8.60
N HIS A 114 -5.61 8.51 9.26
CA HIS A 114 -6.03 8.79 10.63
C HIS A 114 -4.86 8.72 11.62
N LYS A 115 -4.02 7.68 11.51
CA LYS A 115 -2.81 7.51 12.33
C LYS A 115 -1.84 8.69 12.20
N ILE A 116 -1.62 9.17 10.97
CA ILE A 116 -0.80 10.37 10.72
C ILE A 116 -1.44 11.59 11.36
N GLY A 117 -2.73 11.81 11.14
CA GLY A 117 -3.45 12.95 11.72
C GLY A 117 -3.38 12.99 13.25
N GLN A 118 -3.48 11.83 13.91
CA GLN A 118 -3.30 11.73 15.35
C GLN A 118 -1.87 12.09 15.79
N ALA A 119 -0.85 11.60 15.08
CA ALA A 119 0.55 11.90 15.39
C ALA A 119 0.85 13.40 15.24
N MET A 120 0.40 14.01 14.14
CA MET A 120 0.50 15.46 13.91
C MET A 120 -0.18 16.25 15.03
N LYS A 121 -1.45 15.94 15.33
CA LYS A 121 -2.21 16.61 16.38
C LYS A 121 -1.48 16.54 17.72
N LYS A 122 -0.95 15.37 18.08
CA LYS A 122 -0.24 15.17 19.35
C LYS A 122 1.06 15.98 19.41
N LYS A 123 1.85 15.97 18.33
CA LYS A 123 3.13 16.69 18.24
C LYS A 123 2.92 18.20 18.34
N TYR A 124 2.13 18.76 17.42
CA TYR A 124 1.97 20.21 17.33
C TYR A 124 1.15 20.80 18.46
N LYS A 125 0.23 20.04 19.07
CA LYS A 125 -0.41 20.46 20.32
C LYS A 125 0.63 20.64 21.43
N ARG A 126 1.53 19.67 21.62
CA ARG A 126 2.58 19.74 22.66
C ARG A 126 3.52 20.93 22.42
N GLU A 127 3.93 21.17 21.18
CA GLU A 127 4.77 22.31 20.82
C GLU A 127 4.06 23.64 21.12
N MET A 128 2.77 23.77 20.77
CA MET A 128 1.98 24.97 21.07
C MET A 128 1.75 25.16 22.58
N ASP A 129 1.43 24.10 23.32
CA ASP A 129 1.26 24.15 24.78
C ASP A 129 2.54 24.68 25.46
N TYR A 130 3.72 24.29 24.96
CA TYR A 130 5.00 24.81 25.42
C TYR A 130 5.16 26.32 25.12
N VAL A 131 4.85 26.75 23.90
CA VAL A 131 4.89 28.17 23.52
C VAL A 131 3.98 29.00 24.44
N TYR A 132 2.75 28.55 24.70
CA TYR A 132 1.84 29.23 25.63
C TYR A 132 2.38 29.30 27.05
N ALA A 133 2.98 28.23 27.55
CA ALA A 133 3.59 28.22 28.88
C ALA A 133 4.73 29.25 28.99
N VAL A 134 5.57 29.37 27.95
CA VAL A 134 6.64 30.37 27.89
C VAL A 134 6.06 31.79 27.85
N ILE A 135 5.05 32.05 27.02
CA ILE A 135 4.41 33.36 26.92
C ILE A 135 3.82 33.77 28.28
N ASN A 136 3.06 32.88 28.92
CA ASN A 136 2.46 33.14 30.23
C ASN A 136 3.52 33.42 31.31
N GLU A 137 4.65 32.70 31.28
CA GLU A 137 5.75 32.94 32.22
C GLU A 137 6.42 34.29 31.98
N MET A 138 6.59 34.71 30.73
CA MET A 138 7.14 36.03 30.40
C MET A 138 6.20 37.16 30.78
N ASP A 139 4.90 36.98 30.54
CA ASP A 139 3.86 37.95 30.91
C ASP A 139 3.84 38.17 32.43
N ARG A 140 3.89 37.08 33.21
CA ARG A 140 4.02 37.15 34.68
C ARG A 140 5.29 37.86 35.16
N LYS A 141 6.39 37.74 34.42
CA LYS A 141 7.65 38.44 34.74
C LYS A 141 7.57 39.93 34.41
N LEU A 142 6.88 40.30 33.33
CA LEU A 142 6.68 41.69 32.94
C LEU A 142 5.70 42.42 33.86
N ASP A 143 4.66 41.74 34.33
CA ASP A 143 3.62 42.32 35.21
C ASP A 143 4.13 42.55 36.65
N ARG A 144 5.31 42.01 36.99
CA ARG A 144 5.97 42.30 38.26
C ARG A 144 6.42 43.76 38.29
N GLN A 145 5.80 44.57 39.15
CA GLN A 145 6.25 45.94 39.43
C GLN A 145 7.74 45.95 39.77
N ILE A 146 8.51 46.78 39.07
CA ILE A 146 9.92 47.02 39.36
C ILE A 146 9.99 47.78 40.69
N ARG A 147 10.29 47.04 41.76
CA ARG A 147 10.76 47.62 43.03
C ARG A 147 12.23 47.26 43.11
N ASP A 148 13.04 48.30 43.23
CA ASP A 148 14.50 48.27 43.38
C ASP A 148 15.25 48.22 42.02
N LEU A 149 15.23 49.37 41.34
CA LEU A 149 16.36 49.86 40.55
C LEU A 149 17.21 50.73 41.52
N ASP A 150 18.16 50.10 42.20
CA ASP A 150 19.23 50.75 42.98
C ASP A 150 20.59 50.27 42.43
#